data_AF-A0A539DKN6-F1
#
_entry.id   AF-A0A539DKN6-F1
#
_cell.length_a   1.000
_cell.length_b   1.000
_cell.length_c   1.000
_cell.angle_alpha   90.00
_cell.angle_beta   90.00
_cell.angle_gamma   90.00
#
_symmetry.space_group_name_H-M   'P 1'
#
loop_
_entity.id
_entity.type
_entity.pdbx_description
1 polymer ?
#
loop_
_entity_poly.entity_id
_entity_poly.type
_entity_poly.pdbx_seq_one_letter_code
_entity_poly.pdbx_strand_id
1 'polypeptide(L)'
;MRARGAQVTDIVVLMVAADDGVMPQTIEAINHARAADVPIIVAVNKIDKDNADIQRTLSQLSEHELVAESWGGDTIVVEMSAQQDLGVDDLLEQLLVVAELEELTANPTGRAKGVVLEANLDTGRGPVATILIDKGTLRVGDPIVAGAAWGKVRAMIDSAGQQVKEAGPSTPVQVLGLSAVPNAGDEFRGAPDERTARTVGEAREQRSRLTNQRGDARVQRGVKLEDIFSQIQAGEVATLNIVLKADVQGSLEAVTESLRRLERDAVKLAFVHRAVGGITENDITLASATNATLIGFNVRPDRKARDLADAEQVEIRTYEIIYKLLEDIERAMVGLLAPEYEEVVTGEA
;
A
#
# COMPACT_ATOMS: atom_id res chain seq x y z
N MET A 1 -0.39 1.56 -6.30
CA MET A 1 0.07 0.19 -5.98
C MET A 1 0.22 -0.68 -7.22
N ARG A 2 -0.83 -0.91 -8.03
CA ARG A 2 -0.77 -1.75 -9.24
C ARG A 2 0.32 -1.38 -10.24
N ALA A 3 0.44 -0.09 -10.58
CA ALA A 3 1.52 0.41 -11.46
C ALA A 3 2.93 0.04 -10.96
N ARG A 4 3.17 0.12 -9.64
CA ARG A 4 4.46 -0.26 -9.05
C ARG A 4 4.68 -1.76 -9.15
N GLY A 5 3.64 -2.57 -8.88
CA GLY A 5 3.72 -4.03 -9.01
C GLY A 5 4.11 -4.44 -10.42
N ALA A 6 3.42 -3.91 -11.43
CA ALA A 6 3.69 -4.22 -12.84
C ALA A 6 5.14 -3.90 -13.25
N GLN A 7 5.71 -2.78 -12.79
CA GLN A 7 7.10 -2.40 -13.10
C GLN A 7 8.17 -3.25 -12.40
N VAL A 8 7.77 -4.04 -11.41
CA VAL A 8 8.69 -4.81 -10.56
C VAL A 8 8.65 -6.30 -10.89
N THR A 9 7.57 -6.77 -11.51
CA THR A 9 7.37 -8.17 -11.89
C THR A 9 7.78 -8.42 -13.32
N ASP A 10 8.35 -9.59 -13.59
CA ASP A 10 8.73 -10.02 -14.94
C ASP A 10 7.54 -10.55 -15.76
N ILE A 11 6.46 -10.99 -15.11
CA ILE A 11 5.24 -11.52 -15.76
C ILE A 11 4.02 -11.08 -14.95
N VAL A 12 2.94 -10.68 -15.64
CA VAL A 12 1.65 -10.34 -15.01
C VAL A 12 0.62 -11.42 -15.32
N VAL A 13 -0.02 -11.95 -14.26
CA VAL A 13 -1.22 -12.80 -14.41
C VAL A 13 -2.47 -11.94 -14.26
N LEU A 14 -3.26 -11.85 -15.32
CA LEU A 14 -4.54 -11.15 -15.35
C LEU A 14 -5.68 -12.13 -15.02
N MET A 15 -6.17 -12.07 -13.78
CA MET A 15 -7.34 -12.84 -13.36
C MET A 15 -8.63 -12.18 -13.86
N VAL A 16 -9.43 -12.92 -14.63
CA VAL A 16 -10.74 -12.48 -15.13
C VAL A 16 -11.77 -13.54 -14.77
N ALA A 17 -12.92 -13.14 -14.21
CA ALA A 17 -13.94 -14.12 -13.86
C ALA A 17 -14.87 -14.37 -15.05
N ALA A 18 -15.17 -15.65 -15.33
CA ALA A 18 -16.02 -16.03 -16.46
C ALA A 18 -17.48 -15.59 -16.31
N ASP A 19 -17.95 -15.33 -15.09
CA ASP A 19 -19.31 -14.84 -14.79
C ASP A 19 -19.43 -13.31 -14.94
N ASP A 20 -18.39 -12.59 -14.55
CA ASP A 20 -18.37 -11.12 -14.56
C ASP A 20 -17.85 -10.55 -15.91
N GLY A 21 -16.89 -11.24 -16.53
CA GLY A 21 -16.17 -10.77 -17.72
C GLY A 21 -15.16 -9.66 -17.41
N VAL A 22 -14.83 -8.85 -18.42
CA VAL A 22 -13.88 -7.74 -18.27
C VAL A 22 -14.55 -6.56 -17.58
N MET A 23 -13.96 -6.13 -16.46
CA MET A 23 -14.44 -5.00 -15.64
C MET A 23 -13.50 -3.78 -15.76
N PRO A 24 -13.93 -2.57 -15.36
CA PRO A 24 -13.07 -1.38 -15.40
C PRO A 24 -11.72 -1.55 -14.68
N GLN A 25 -11.69 -2.30 -13.57
CA GLN A 25 -10.46 -2.61 -12.85
C GLN A 25 -9.53 -3.55 -13.62
N THR A 26 -10.10 -4.45 -14.43
CA THR A 26 -9.37 -5.34 -15.33
C THR A 26 -8.68 -4.52 -16.42
N ILE A 27 -9.41 -3.58 -17.03
CA ILE A 27 -8.86 -2.65 -18.05
C ILE A 27 -7.72 -1.82 -17.46
N GLU A 28 -7.88 -1.33 -16.23
CA GLU A 28 -6.81 -0.62 -15.52
C GLU A 28 -5.55 -1.48 -15.36
N ALA A 29 -5.70 -2.76 -14.98
CA ALA A 29 -4.59 -3.69 -14.83
C ALA A 29 -3.88 -3.98 -16.17
N ILE A 30 -4.65 -4.15 -17.26
CA ILE A 30 -4.10 -4.32 -18.62
C ILE A 30 -3.24 -3.11 -18.99
N ASN A 31 -3.73 -1.89 -18.74
CA ASN A 31 -3.00 -0.67 -19.04
C ASN A 31 -1.69 -0.56 -18.25
N HIS A 32 -1.69 -0.94 -16.96
CA HIS A 32 -0.47 -0.92 -16.14
C HIS A 32 0.57 -1.92 -16.63
N ALA A 33 0.16 -3.14 -16.99
CA ALA A 33 1.05 -4.16 -17.52
C ALA A 33 1.67 -3.75 -18.87
N ARG A 34 0.84 -3.20 -19.78
CA ARG A 34 1.32 -2.66 -21.06
C ARG A 34 2.27 -1.49 -20.92
N ALA A 35 1.97 -0.55 -20.01
CA ALA A 35 2.84 0.59 -19.76
C ALA A 35 4.19 0.18 -19.15
N ALA A 36 4.24 -0.99 -18.51
CA ALA A 36 5.47 -1.58 -17.97
C ALA A 36 6.21 -2.48 -18.99
N ASP A 37 5.62 -2.74 -20.16
CA ASP A 37 6.16 -3.65 -21.19
C ASP A 37 6.38 -5.08 -20.65
N VAL A 38 5.41 -5.58 -19.88
CA VAL A 38 5.48 -6.89 -19.22
C VAL A 38 4.49 -7.87 -19.87
N PRO A 39 4.91 -9.12 -20.16
CA PRO A 39 4.03 -10.13 -20.74
C PRO A 39 2.84 -10.43 -19.82
N ILE A 40 1.67 -10.62 -20.44
CA ILE A 40 0.40 -10.85 -19.75
C ILE A 40 -0.07 -12.28 -20.06
N ILE A 41 -0.26 -13.07 -19.00
CA ILE A 41 -0.98 -14.34 -19.07
C ILE A 41 -2.38 -14.12 -18.49
N VAL A 42 -3.42 -14.56 -19.20
CA VAL A 42 -4.79 -14.41 -18.72
C VAL A 42 -5.27 -15.71 -18.09
N ALA A 43 -5.83 -15.60 -16.89
CA ALA A 43 -6.45 -16.71 -16.19
C ALA A 43 -7.96 -16.45 -16.06
N VAL A 44 -8.76 -17.18 -16.83
CA VAL A 44 -10.22 -17.12 -16.80
C VAL A 44 -10.73 -18.04 -15.70
N ASN A 45 -11.14 -17.45 -14.58
CA ASN A 45 -11.51 -18.16 -13.36
C ASN A 45 -13.03 -18.35 -13.23
N LYS A 46 -13.44 -19.24 -12.31
CA LYS A 46 -14.83 -19.59 -11.99
C LYS A 46 -15.56 -20.33 -13.12
N ILE A 47 -14.85 -21.13 -13.91
CA ILE A 47 -15.45 -21.95 -14.99
C ILE A 47 -16.42 -23.01 -14.48
N ASP A 48 -16.40 -23.30 -13.18
CA ASP A 48 -17.27 -24.24 -12.50
C ASP A 48 -18.71 -23.74 -12.30
N LYS A 49 -18.96 -22.44 -12.50
CA LYS A 49 -20.29 -21.86 -12.32
C LYS A 49 -21.18 -22.07 -13.54
N ASP A 50 -22.46 -22.38 -13.29
CA ASP A 50 -23.46 -22.55 -14.34
C ASP A 50 -23.64 -21.31 -15.23
N ASN A 51 -23.39 -20.11 -14.69
CA ASN A 51 -23.49 -18.84 -15.41
C ASN A 51 -22.14 -18.36 -15.98
N ALA A 52 -21.10 -19.19 -15.98
CA ALA A 52 -19.82 -18.87 -16.58
C ALA A 52 -19.94 -18.78 -18.10
N ASP A 53 -19.44 -17.69 -18.68
CA ASP A 53 -19.41 -17.48 -20.13
C ASP A 53 -17.97 -17.13 -20.58
N ILE A 54 -17.23 -18.19 -20.86
CA ILE A 54 -15.83 -18.11 -21.28
C ILE A 54 -15.73 -17.43 -22.65
N GLN A 55 -16.64 -17.75 -23.58
CA GLN A 55 -16.61 -17.21 -24.94
C GLN A 55 -16.86 -15.71 -24.97
N ARG A 56 -17.81 -15.22 -24.15
CA ARG A 56 -17.99 -13.78 -23.94
C ARG A 56 -16.75 -13.13 -23.35
N THR A 57 -16.12 -13.76 -22.35
CA THR A 57 -14.91 -13.23 -21.70
C THR A 57 -13.75 -13.09 -22.69
N LEU A 58 -13.51 -14.12 -23.52
CA LEU A 58 -12.50 -14.08 -24.59
C LEU A 58 -12.78 -13.00 -25.63
N SER A 59 -14.05 -12.82 -26.00
CA SER A 59 -14.46 -11.75 -26.93
C SER A 59 -14.14 -10.37 -26.37
N GLN A 60 -14.46 -10.13 -25.09
CA GLN A 60 -14.18 -8.86 -24.42
C GLN A 60 -12.67 -8.61 -24.24
N LEU A 61 -11.87 -9.64 -23.97
CA LEU A 61 -10.42 -9.52 -23.90
C LEU A 61 -9.82 -9.13 -25.26
N SER A 62 -10.36 -9.68 -26.35
CA SER A 62 -9.94 -9.37 -27.72
C SER A 62 -10.18 -7.90 -28.09
N GLU A 63 -11.26 -7.28 -27.57
CA GLU A 63 -11.51 -5.83 -27.73
C GLU A 63 -10.42 -4.97 -27.08
N HIS A 64 -9.72 -5.54 -26.10
CA HIS A 64 -8.55 -4.93 -25.47
C HIS A 64 -7.25 -5.47 -26.03
N GLU A 65 -7.22 -6.01 -27.25
CA GLU A 65 -6.02 -6.54 -27.93
C GLU A 65 -5.31 -7.67 -27.16
N LEU A 66 -6.05 -8.40 -26.31
CA LEU A 66 -5.59 -9.64 -25.70
C LEU A 66 -6.29 -10.81 -26.41
N VAL A 67 -5.73 -11.21 -27.54
CA VAL A 67 -6.32 -12.25 -28.40
C VAL A 67 -5.72 -13.60 -28.03
N ALA A 68 -6.58 -14.55 -27.67
CA ALA A 68 -6.16 -15.89 -27.27
C ALA A 68 -5.44 -16.65 -28.39
N GLU A 69 -4.45 -17.48 -28.04
CA GLU A 69 -3.75 -18.36 -28.99
C GLU A 69 -4.71 -19.28 -29.78
N SER A 70 -5.76 -19.77 -29.13
CA SER A 70 -6.81 -20.57 -29.76
C SER A 70 -7.54 -19.84 -30.91
N TRP A 71 -7.51 -18.51 -30.92
CA TRP A 71 -8.12 -17.65 -31.92
C TRP A 71 -7.08 -17.06 -32.88
N GLY A 72 -5.84 -17.57 -32.86
CA GLY A 72 -4.74 -17.12 -33.69
C GLY A 72 -4.04 -15.85 -33.19
N GLY A 73 -4.24 -15.49 -31.92
CA GLY A 73 -3.47 -14.45 -31.24
C GLY A 73 -2.19 -14.98 -30.57
N ASP A 74 -1.65 -14.17 -29.68
CA ASP A 74 -0.40 -14.39 -28.94
C ASP A 74 -0.59 -14.41 -27.41
N THR A 75 -1.80 -14.12 -26.92
CA THR A 75 -2.08 -14.11 -25.50
C THR A 75 -2.38 -15.52 -25.01
N ILE A 76 -1.58 -16.00 -24.07
CA ILE A 76 -1.85 -17.26 -23.39
C ILE A 76 -3.06 -17.08 -22.47
N VAL A 77 -4.08 -17.92 -22.67
CA VAL A 77 -5.28 -17.93 -21.84
C VAL A 77 -5.46 -19.29 -21.22
N VAL A 78 -5.56 -19.32 -19.90
CA VAL A 78 -5.80 -20.54 -19.11
C VAL A 78 -7.18 -20.47 -18.50
N GLU A 79 -8.01 -21.46 -18.78
CA GLU A 79 -9.33 -21.65 -18.17
C GLU A 79 -9.17 -22.42 -16.86
N MET A 80 -9.66 -21.87 -15.74
CA MET A 80 -9.43 -22.45 -14.42
C MET A 80 -10.62 -22.30 -13.45
N SER A 81 -10.64 -23.15 -12.42
CA SER A 81 -11.46 -22.96 -11.23
C SER A 81 -10.55 -23.01 -10.00
N ALA A 82 -10.29 -21.84 -9.41
CA ALA A 82 -9.51 -21.75 -8.17
C ALA A 82 -10.18 -22.44 -6.97
N GLN A 83 -11.51 -22.63 -7.01
CA GLN A 83 -12.23 -23.30 -5.93
C GLN A 83 -12.17 -24.83 -6.05
N GLN A 84 -12.18 -25.34 -7.28
CA GLN A 84 -12.11 -26.78 -7.56
C GLN A 84 -10.68 -27.28 -7.82
N ASP A 85 -9.69 -26.37 -7.79
CA ASP A 85 -8.28 -26.65 -8.09
C ASP A 85 -8.09 -27.21 -9.51
N LEU A 86 -8.86 -26.67 -10.47
CA LEU A 86 -8.79 -27.05 -11.89
C LEU A 86 -8.02 -25.98 -12.67
N GLY A 87 -7.09 -26.38 -13.54
CA GLY A 87 -6.32 -25.48 -14.40
C GLY A 87 -5.21 -24.69 -13.69
N VAL A 88 -4.98 -24.92 -12.39
CA VAL A 88 -3.88 -24.30 -11.64
C VAL A 88 -2.53 -24.83 -12.13
N ASP A 89 -2.41 -26.14 -12.31
CA ASP A 89 -1.20 -26.77 -12.85
C ASP A 89 -0.90 -26.27 -14.27
N ASP A 90 -1.93 -26.17 -15.12
CA ASP A 90 -1.80 -25.62 -16.48
C ASP A 90 -1.28 -24.17 -16.44
N LEU A 91 -1.81 -23.33 -15.53
CA LEU A 91 -1.33 -21.95 -15.36
C LEU A 91 0.14 -21.90 -14.93
N LEU A 92 0.55 -22.77 -14.02
CA LEU A 92 1.94 -22.85 -13.57
C LEU A 92 2.87 -23.30 -14.70
N GLU A 93 2.46 -24.28 -15.51
CA GLU A 93 3.22 -24.73 -16.68
C GLU A 93 3.37 -23.58 -17.69
N GLN A 94 2.29 -22.87 -18.01
CA GLN A 94 2.35 -21.73 -18.94
C GLN A 94 3.23 -20.59 -18.41
N LEU A 95 3.20 -20.32 -17.10
CA LEU A 95 4.09 -19.34 -16.47
C LEU A 95 5.57 -19.71 -16.65
N LEU A 96 5.91 -21.00 -16.52
CA LEU A 96 7.27 -21.48 -16.74
C LEU A 96 7.69 -21.33 -18.21
N VAL A 97 6.79 -21.61 -19.16
CA VAL A 97 7.04 -21.45 -20.59
C VAL A 97 7.33 -19.99 -20.93
N VAL A 98 6.52 -19.05 -20.44
CA VAL A 98 6.76 -17.61 -20.66
C VAL A 98 8.07 -17.17 -20.03
N ALA A 99 8.37 -17.61 -18.80
CA ALA A 99 9.63 -17.27 -18.14
C ALA A 99 10.87 -17.78 -18.90
N GLU A 100 10.78 -18.94 -19.55
CA GLU A 100 11.85 -19.48 -20.39
C GLU A 100 12.00 -18.68 -21.70
N LEU A 101 10.89 -18.29 -22.32
CA LEU A 101 10.89 -17.47 -23.55
C LEU A 101 11.45 -16.06 -23.33
N GLU A 102 11.19 -15.46 -22.16
CA GLU A 102 11.71 -14.14 -21.77
C GLU A 102 13.21 -14.16 -21.41
N GLU A 103 13.84 -15.34 -21.34
CA GLU A 103 15.25 -15.53 -20.98
C GLU A 103 15.64 -14.78 -19.69
N LEU A 104 14.77 -14.84 -18.67
CA LEU A 104 14.95 -14.09 -17.44
C LEU A 104 16.25 -14.47 -16.73
N THR A 105 17.16 -13.50 -16.58
CA THR A 105 18.46 -13.69 -15.93
C THR A 105 18.77 -12.60 -14.93
N ALA A 106 19.41 -12.98 -13.82
CA ALA A 106 19.87 -12.06 -12.80
C ALA A 106 21.32 -12.33 -12.43
N ASN A 107 22.07 -11.27 -12.12
CA ASN A 107 23.44 -11.41 -11.61
C ASN A 107 23.39 -11.49 -10.07
N PRO A 108 23.69 -12.64 -9.44
CA PRO A 108 23.67 -12.77 -7.99
C PRO A 108 24.89 -12.15 -7.31
N THR A 109 25.92 -11.76 -8.07
CA THR A 109 27.18 -11.23 -7.54
C THR A 109 27.15 -9.71 -7.42
N GLY A 110 27.86 -9.20 -6.41
CA GLY A 110 27.97 -7.77 -6.15
C GLY A 110 26.95 -7.27 -5.12
N ARG A 111 26.79 -5.95 -5.06
CA ARG A 111 25.91 -5.31 -4.07
C ARG A 111 24.46 -5.48 -4.47
N ALA A 112 23.65 -5.82 -3.48
CA ALA A 112 22.23 -5.97 -3.63
C ALA A 112 21.57 -4.68 -4.16
N LYS A 113 20.64 -4.81 -5.09
CA LYS A 113 19.77 -3.75 -5.59
C LYS A 113 18.38 -4.34 -5.79
N GLY A 114 17.37 -3.49 -5.67
CA GLY A 114 15.99 -3.82 -6.01
C GLY A 114 15.04 -2.75 -5.48
N VAL A 115 13.88 -3.17 -4.99
CA VAL A 115 12.78 -2.25 -4.66
C VAL A 115 12.12 -2.60 -3.32
N VAL A 116 11.67 -1.56 -2.61
CA VAL A 116 10.82 -1.72 -1.44
C VAL A 116 9.40 -2.06 -1.89
N LEU A 117 8.91 -3.26 -1.55
CA LEU A 117 7.53 -3.67 -1.82
C LEU A 117 6.58 -3.00 -0.85
N GLU A 118 6.89 -3.08 0.44
CA GLU A 118 6.09 -2.53 1.53
C GLU A 118 6.98 -2.19 2.73
N ALA A 119 6.53 -1.27 3.58
CA ALA A 119 7.26 -0.90 4.78
C ALA A 119 6.32 -0.46 5.90
N ASN A 120 6.76 -0.72 7.13
CA ASN A 120 6.03 -0.39 8.34
C ASN A 120 6.92 -0.15 9.55
N LEU A 121 6.31 0.37 10.61
CA LEU A 121 6.95 0.51 11.91
C LEU A 121 6.48 -0.63 12.83
N ASP A 122 7.37 -1.57 13.13
CA ASP A 122 7.08 -2.72 13.98
C ASP A 122 7.45 -2.41 15.44
N THR A 123 6.56 -2.75 16.36
CA THR A 123 6.70 -2.45 17.79
C THR A 123 7.83 -3.28 18.40
N GLY A 124 8.91 -2.60 18.83
CA GLY A 124 10.09 -3.24 19.42
C GLY A 124 11.15 -3.65 18.39
N ARG A 125 10.79 -3.83 17.12
CA ARG A 125 11.73 -4.13 16.03
C ARG A 125 12.17 -2.87 15.28
N GLY A 126 11.40 -1.78 15.37
CA GLY A 126 11.66 -0.51 14.72
C GLY A 126 11.19 -0.51 13.25
N PRO A 127 11.77 0.36 12.40
CA PRO A 127 11.42 0.39 10.98
C PRO A 127 11.78 -0.92 10.28
N VAL A 128 10.81 -1.50 9.59
CA VAL A 128 10.97 -2.71 8.80
C VAL A 128 10.46 -2.48 7.38
N ALA A 129 11.09 -3.14 6.42
CA ALA A 129 10.70 -3.04 5.01
C ALA A 129 10.80 -4.40 4.33
N THR A 130 9.76 -4.80 3.62
CA THR A 130 9.80 -5.94 2.71
C THR A 130 10.38 -5.47 1.39
N ILE A 131 11.48 -6.08 0.98
CA ILE A 131 12.28 -5.68 -0.16
C ILE A 131 12.37 -6.85 -1.14
N LEU A 132 12.18 -6.59 -2.43
CA LEU A 132 12.47 -7.54 -3.50
C LEU A 132 13.84 -7.23 -4.10
N ILE A 133 14.70 -8.24 -4.17
CA ILE A 133 16.05 -8.15 -4.72
C ILE A 133 16.00 -8.42 -6.23
N ASP A 134 16.46 -7.47 -7.03
CA ASP A 134 16.59 -7.59 -8.49
C ASP A 134 18.00 -8.12 -8.85
N LYS A 135 19.05 -7.55 -8.23
CA LYS A 135 20.45 -7.89 -8.53
C LYS A 135 21.28 -7.99 -7.28
N GLY A 136 22.36 -8.77 -7.35
CA GLY A 136 23.29 -9.01 -6.26
C GLY A 136 22.69 -9.91 -5.18
N THR A 137 23.41 -10.02 -4.06
CA THR A 137 22.96 -10.77 -2.88
C THR A 137 23.01 -9.85 -1.68
N LEU A 138 21.91 -9.77 -0.93
CA LEU A 138 21.84 -9.02 0.31
C LEU A 138 22.21 -9.92 1.47
N ARG A 139 23.03 -9.44 2.41
CA ARG A 139 23.45 -10.19 3.60
C ARG A 139 23.19 -9.42 4.87
N VAL A 140 23.00 -10.17 5.97
CA VAL A 140 22.97 -9.57 7.30
C VAL A 140 24.31 -8.89 7.58
N GLY A 141 24.24 -7.62 7.96
CA GLY A 141 25.38 -6.75 8.18
C GLY A 141 25.72 -5.84 7.00
N ASP A 142 25.06 -5.98 5.85
CA ASP A 142 25.31 -5.07 4.73
C ASP A 142 24.73 -3.68 5.05
N PRO A 143 25.47 -2.60 4.74
CA PRO A 143 24.94 -1.25 4.78
C PRO A 143 24.05 -1.03 3.54
N ILE A 144 22.85 -0.47 3.74
CA ILE A 144 21.87 -0.24 2.69
C ILE A 144 21.27 1.16 2.75
N VAL A 145 20.75 1.60 1.61
CA VAL A 145 19.94 2.81 1.47
C VAL A 145 18.68 2.46 0.69
N ALA A 146 17.52 2.87 1.20
CA ALA A 146 16.22 2.75 0.54
C ALA A 146 15.52 4.12 0.60
N GLY A 147 15.47 4.81 -0.53
CA GLY A 147 14.99 6.20 -0.55
C GLY A 147 15.82 7.09 0.38
N ALA A 148 15.16 7.73 1.35
CA ALA A 148 15.80 8.52 2.41
C ALA A 148 16.22 7.69 3.64
N ALA A 149 15.67 6.48 3.80
CA ALA A 149 16.05 5.57 4.86
C ALA A 149 17.42 4.92 4.56
N TRP A 150 18.19 4.70 5.60
CA TRP A 150 19.52 4.10 5.50
C TRP A 150 19.83 3.31 6.77
N GLY A 151 20.79 2.39 6.71
CA GLY A 151 21.20 1.67 7.90
C GLY A 151 21.99 0.42 7.57
N LYS A 152 22.18 -0.42 8.58
CA LYS A 152 22.82 -1.72 8.45
C LYS A 152 21.79 -2.81 8.66
N VAL A 153 21.76 -3.81 7.77
CA VAL A 153 20.85 -4.95 7.90
C VAL A 153 21.14 -5.69 9.20
N ARG A 154 20.23 -5.60 10.17
CA ARG A 154 20.36 -6.26 11.48
C ARG A 154 19.85 -7.70 11.44
N ALA A 155 18.77 -7.91 10.71
CA ALA A 155 18.14 -9.20 10.52
C ALA A 155 17.36 -9.19 9.21
N MET A 156 17.17 -10.38 8.66
CA MET A 156 16.36 -10.63 7.48
C MET A 156 15.41 -11.79 7.76
N ILE A 157 14.17 -11.67 7.31
CA ILE A 157 13.13 -12.69 7.44
C ILE A 157 12.52 -12.98 6.07
N ASP A 158 12.44 -14.25 5.71
CA ASP A 158 11.83 -14.70 4.46
C ASP A 158 10.28 -14.73 4.51
N SER A 159 9.65 -15.11 3.40
CA SER A 159 8.19 -15.23 3.31
C SER A 159 7.59 -16.31 4.20
N ALA A 160 8.39 -17.28 4.66
CA ALA A 160 7.96 -18.32 5.61
C ALA A 160 8.10 -17.89 7.08
N GLY A 161 8.55 -16.65 7.33
CA GLY A 161 8.77 -16.11 8.67
C GLY A 161 10.08 -16.59 9.32
N GLN A 162 10.97 -17.20 8.56
CA GLN A 162 12.24 -17.73 9.05
C GLN A 162 13.37 -16.71 8.90
N GLN A 163 14.31 -16.69 9.85
CA GLN A 163 15.48 -15.82 9.75
C GLN A 163 16.47 -16.35 8.73
N VAL A 164 16.84 -15.50 7.78
CA VAL A 164 17.81 -15.82 6.72
C VAL A 164 19.05 -14.93 6.84
N LYS A 165 20.21 -15.45 6.43
CA LYS A 165 21.49 -14.72 6.46
C LYS A 165 21.83 -14.03 5.15
N GLU A 166 21.32 -14.57 4.05
CA GLU A 166 21.50 -14.04 2.72
C GLU A 166 20.22 -14.22 1.90
N ALA A 167 19.99 -13.30 0.96
CA ALA A 167 18.88 -13.35 0.02
C ALA A 167 19.41 -12.91 -1.36
N GLY A 168 19.17 -13.74 -2.37
CA GLY A 168 19.59 -13.50 -3.76
C GLY A 168 18.51 -12.81 -4.59
N PRO A 169 18.75 -12.67 -5.91
CA PRO A 169 17.75 -12.14 -6.84
C PRO A 169 16.40 -12.89 -6.77
N SER A 170 15.33 -12.17 -7.12
CA SER A 170 13.93 -12.63 -7.13
C SER A 170 13.40 -13.10 -5.77
N THR A 171 14.14 -12.85 -4.68
CA THR A 171 13.74 -13.24 -3.33
C THR A 171 13.20 -12.02 -2.56
N PRO A 172 11.93 -12.03 -2.12
CA PRO A 172 11.43 -11.03 -1.20
C PRO A 172 11.91 -11.32 0.22
N VAL A 173 12.38 -10.29 0.92
CA VAL A 173 12.89 -10.43 2.30
C VAL A 173 12.51 -9.21 3.13
N GLN A 174 12.03 -9.45 4.35
CA GLN A 174 11.78 -8.39 5.32
C GLN A 174 13.10 -8.01 5.99
N VAL A 175 13.48 -6.75 5.86
CA VAL A 175 14.74 -6.18 6.34
C VAL A 175 14.51 -5.30 7.55
N LEU A 176 15.39 -5.44 8.55
CA LEU A 176 15.41 -4.67 9.78
C LEU A 176 16.70 -3.88 9.93
N GLY A 177 16.62 -2.74 10.62
CA GLY A 177 17.78 -1.91 10.93
C GLY A 177 17.92 -0.64 10.08
N LEU A 178 16.82 -0.23 9.44
CA LEU A 178 16.72 1.07 8.79
C LEU A 178 16.49 2.18 9.82
N SER A 179 16.98 3.38 9.52
CA SER A 179 16.85 4.57 10.35
C SER A 179 15.43 5.15 10.37
N ALA A 180 14.65 4.90 9.31
CA ALA A 180 13.28 5.35 9.14
C ALA A 180 12.52 4.35 8.25
N VAL A 181 11.19 4.48 8.20
CA VAL A 181 10.33 3.69 7.30
C VAL A 181 10.51 4.24 5.87
N PRO A 182 11.04 3.46 4.91
CA PRO A 182 11.14 3.88 3.52
C PRO A 182 9.77 3.92 2.85
N ASN A 183 9.67 4.56 1.67
CA ASN A 183 8.42 4.53 0.91
C ASN A 183 8.32 3.26 0.08
N ALA A 184 7.09 2.78 -0.14
CA ALA A 184 6.85 1.71 -1.10
C ALA A 184 7.23 2.18 -2.52
N GLY A 185 7.97 1.34 -3.24
CA GLY A 185 8.53 1.66 -4.56
C GLY A 185 9.88 2.40 -4.52
N ASP A 186 10.41 2.75 -3.34
CA ASP A 186 11.76 3.29 -3.27
C ASP A 186 12.78 2.25 -3.76
N GLU A 187 13.73 2.69 -4.59
CA GLU A 187 14.86 1.86 -4.98
C GLU A 187 15.76 1.63 -3.75
N PHE A 188 16.05 0.37 -3.45
CA PHE A 188 17.04 -0.01 -2.47
C PHE A 188 18.38 -0.34 -3.15
N ARG A 189 19.48 0.04 -2.49
CA ARG A 189 20.84 -0.34 -2.90
C ARG A 189 21.72 -0.65 -1.70
N GLY A 190 22.56 -1.67 -1.84
CA GLY A 190 23.71 -1.91 -0.99
C GLY A 190 24.76 -0.81 -1.16
N ALA A 191 25.26 -0.31 -0.04
CA ALA A 191 26.29 0.71 0.03
C ALA A 191 27.69 0.07 0.24
N PRO A 192 28.79 0.80 -0.02
CA PRO A 192 30.13 0.35 0.35
C PRO A 192 30.32 0.22 1.86
N ASP A 193 29.76 1.19 2.58
CA ASP A 193 29.94 1.39 4.01
C ASP A 193 28.75 2.21 4.55
N GLU A 194 28.55 2.16 5.85
CA GLU A 194 27.44 2.82 6.54
C GLU A 194 27.51 4.35 6.45
N ARG A 195 28.72 4.93 6.39
CA ARG A 195 28.89 6.39 6.30
C ARG A 195 28.42 6.92 4.94
N THR A 196 28.72 6.20 3.87
CA THR A 196 28.24 6.47 2.53
C THR A 196 26.71 6.32 2.48
N ALA A 197 26.17 5.24 3.06
CA ALA A 197 24.73 5.03 3.13
C ALA A 197 24.01 6.21 3.82
N ARG A 198 24.53 6.61 4.98
CA ARG A 198 24.05 7.75 5.77
C ARG A 198 24.05 9.05 4.99
N THR A 199 25.17 9.38 4.35
CA THR A 199 25.32 10.63 3.60
C THR A 199 24.29 10.73 2.47
N VAL A 200 24.05 9.62 1.75
CA VAL A 200 23.07 9.57 0.67
C VAL A 200 21.64 9.70 1.21
N GLY A 201 21.31 8.96 2.28
CA GLY A 201 19.99 9.01 2.91
C GLY A 201 19.64 10.40 3.45
N GLU A 202 20.53 11.00 4.24
CA GLU A 202 20.35 12.34 4.82
C GLU A 202 20.20 13.42 3.73
N ALA A 203 20.98 13.34 2.64
CA ALA A 203 20.86 14.27 1.52
C ALA A 203 19.50 14.16 0.80
N ARG A 204 18.98 12.93 0.64
CA ARG A 204 17.65 12.69 0.05
C ARG A 204 16.53 13.16 0.98
N GLU A 205 16.67 12.94 2.28
CA GLU A 205 15.72 13.43 3.29
C GLU A 205 15.63 14.96 3.27
N GLN A 206 16.77 15.66 3.29
CA GLN A 206 16.80 17.13 3.21
C GLN A 206 16.10 17.65 1.95
N ARG A 207 16.34 17.01 0.80
CA ARG A 207 15.66 17.36 -0.46
C ARG A 207 14.16 17.16 -0.38
N SER A 208 13.70 16.06 0.19
CA SER A 208 12.27 15.77 0.37
C SER A 208 11.60 16.82 1.26
N ARG A 209 12.22 17.17 2.41
CA ARG A 209 11.71 18.19 3.32
C ARG A 209 11.57 19.57 2.65
N LEU A 210 12.55 19.98 1.86
CA LEU A 210 12.52 21.26 1.13
C LEU A 210 11.39 21.33 0.09
N THR A 211 11.06 20.20 -0.55
CA THR A 211 9.96 20.11 -1.51
C THR A 211 8.60 20.15 -0.81
N ASN A 212 8.45 19.40 0.30
CA ASN A 212 7.17 19.30 1.03
C ASN A 212 6.82 20.58 1.80
N GLN A 213 7.80 21.34 2.28
CA GLN A 213 7.58 22.65 2.92
C GLN A 213 6.98 23.71 1.98
N ARG A 214 6.99 23.50 0.66
CA ARG A 214 6.33 24.40 -0.31
C ARG A 214 4.84 24.11 -0.49
N GLY A 215 4.35 22.94 -0.05
CA GLY A 215 2.96 22.51 -0.22
C GLY A 215 2.04 22.82 0.97
N ASP A 216 2.56 22.73 2.20
CA ASP A 216 1.75 22.86 3.41
C ASP A 216 1.87 24.27 4.01
N ALA A 217 1.18 25.22 3.37
CA ALA A 217 1.07 26.59 3.86
C ALA A 217 -0.08 26.73 4.87
N ARG A 218 0.28 27.11 6.11
CA ARG A 218 -0.55 27.56 7.24
C ARG A 218 -1.45 26.48 7.87
N VAL A 219 -1.02 25.98 9.03
CA VAL A 219 -1.87 25.30 9.99
C VAL A 219 -3.00 26.26 10.41
N GLN A 220 -4.16 26.15 9.76
CA GLN A 220 -5.39 26.76 10.22
C GLN A 220 -6.02 25.85 11.28
N ARG A 221 -6.68 26.43 12.29
CA ARG A 221 -7.51 25.63 13.20
C ARG A 221 -8.67 25.07 12.39
N GLY A 222 -8.77 23.75 12.34
CA GLY A 222 -9.82 23.04 11.62
C GLY A 222 -11.10 22.95 12.45
N VAL A 223 -12.08 22.28 11.87
CA VAL A 223 -13.40 22.05 12.45
C VAL A 223 -13.48 20.59 12.90
N LYS A 224 -14.15 20.32 14.03
CA LYS A 224 -14.39 18.93 14.47
C LYS A 224 -15.31 18.23 13.47
N LEU A 225 -15.13 16.93 13.30
CA LEU A 225 -15.91 16.13 12.35
C LEU A 225 -17.43 16.27 12.57
N GLU A 226 -17.86 16.24 13.82
CA GLU A 226 -19.27 16.39 14.23
C GLU A 226 -19.87 17.76 13.88
N ASP A 227 -19.04 18.81 13.88
CA ASP A 227 -19.46 20.19 13.68
C ASP A 227 -19.48 20.61 12.20
N ILE A 228 -18.90 19.80 11.30
CA ILE A 228 -18.77 20.11 9.86
C ILE A 228 -20.12 20.49 9.26
N PHE A 229 -21.15 19.70 9.52
CA PHE A 229 -22.46 19.90 8.90
C PHE A 229 -23.07 21.26 9.26
N SER A 230 -22.89 21.71 10.51
CA SER A 230 -23.43 22.98 10.98
C SER A 230 -22.80 24.18 10.25
N GLN A 231 -21.50 24.10 9.93
CA GLN A 231 -20.80 25.16 9.19
C GLN A 231 -21.17 25.19 7.71
N ILE A 232 -21.35 24.02 7.09
CA ILE A 232 -21.84 23.94 5.71
C ILE A 232 -23.23 24.58 5.62
N GLN A 233 -24.12 24.31 6.57
CA GLN A 233 -25.45 24.94 6.60
C GLN A 233 -25.38 26.47 6.79
N ALA A 234 -24.37 26.98 7.49
CA ALA A 234 -24.11 28.41 7.64
C ALA A 234 -23.56 29.06 6.36
N GLY A 235 -23.30 28.28 5.30
CA GLY A 235 -22.73 28.75 4.03
C GLY A 235 -21.22 28.97 4.08
N GLU A 236 -20.54 28.47 5.12
CA GLU A 236 -19.10 28.57 5.29
C GLU A 236 -18.40 27.35 4.68
N VAL A 237 -17.20 27.57 4.13
CA VAL A 237 -16.34 26.48 3.68
C VAL A 237 -15.68 25.85 4.90
N ALA A 238 -16.08 24.62 5.23
CA ALA A 238 -15.51 23.89 6.36
C ALA A 238 -14.18 23.25 5.96
N THR A 239 -13.17 23.33 6.83
CA THR A 239 -11.91 22.59 6.68
C THR A 239 -11.82 21.53 7.77
N LEU A 240 -11.87 20.26 7.37
CA LEU A 240 -11.65 19.13 8.26
C LEU A 240 -10.16 18.82 8.31
N ASN A 241 -9.56 19.05 9.46
CA ASN A 241 -8.18 18.67 9.72
C ASN A 241 -8.14 17.17 10.06
N ILE A 242 -7.19 16.45 9.46
CA ILE A 242 -7.03 15.01 9.65
C ILE A 242 -5.60 14.70 10.05
N VAL A 243 -5.44 13.92 11.13
CA VAL A 243 -4.22 13.19 11.46
C VAL A 243 -4.45 11.73 11.10
N LEU A 244 -3.71 11.21 10.11
CA LEU A 244 -3.90 9.84 9.61
C LEU A 244 -2.69 8.97 9.98
N LYS A 245 -2.98 7.85 10.64
CA LYS A 245 -2.01 6.81 10.99
C LYS A 245 -2.43 5.50 10.34
N ALA A 246 -1.48 4.75 9.78
CA ALA A 246 -1.75 3.44 9.21
C ALA A 246 -0.69 2.42 9.61
N ASP A 247 -1.04 1.14 9.50
CA ASP A 247 -0.14 0.02 9.79
C ASP A 247 1.03 -0.06 8.82
N VAL A 248 0.76 0.09 7.53
CA VAL A 248 1.74 0.02 6.44
C VAL A 248 1.65 1.25 5.54
N GLN A 249 2.76 1.55 4.84
CA GLN A 249 2.84 2.70 3.93
C GLN A 249 1.83 2.62 2.78
N GLY A 250 1.58 1.42 2.23
CA GLY A 250 0.63 1.22 1.13
C GLY A 250 -0.79 1.63 1.49
N SER A 251 -1.26 1.22 2.68
CA SER A 251 -2.54 1.62 3.25
C SER A 251 -2.61 3.12 3.48
N LEU A 252 -1.55 3.73 4.01
CA LEU A 252 -1.50 5.19 4.24
C LEU A 252 -1.74 5.97 2.95
N GLU A 253 -1.08 5.57 1.86
CA GLU A 253 -1.23 6.18 0.53
C GLU A 253 -2.65 5.98 -0.02
N ALA A 254 -3.16 4.74 0.02
CA ALA A 254 -4.48 4.40 -0.50
C ALA A 254 -5.61 5.12 0.23
N VAL A 255 -5.57 5.15 1.56
CA VAL A 255 -6.55 5.86 2.39
C VAL A 255 -6.48 7.36 2.16
N THR A 256 -5.27 7.94 2.07
CA THR A 256 -5.12 9.38 1.78
C THR A 256 -5.75 9.73 0.42
N GLU A 257 -5.48 8.97 -0.63
CA GLU A 257 -6.00 9.23 -1.96
C GLU A 257 -7.52 9.09 -2.01
N SER A 258 -8.06 8.05 -1.37
CA SER A 258 -9.50 7.80 -1.31
C SER A 258 -10.24 8.91 -0.56
N LEU A 259 -9.70 9.36 0.58
CA LEU A 259 -10.24 10.49 1.33
C LEU A 259 -10.23 11.78 0.49
N ARG A 260 -9.15 12.08 -0.24
CA ARG A 260 -9.10 13.27 -1.12
C ARG A 260 -10.19 13.28 -2.18
N ARG A 261 -10.64 12.13 -2.68
CA ARG A 261 -11.75 12.03 -3.65
C ARG A 261 -13.10 12.44 -3.05
N LEU A 262 -13.22 12.47 -1.72
CA LEU A 262 -14.41 12.95 -1.00
C LEU A 262 -14.45 14.48 -0.89
N GLU A 263 -13.37 15.21 -1.22
CA GLU A 263 -13.40 16.68 -1.18
C GLU A 263 -14.49 17.27 -2.08
N ARG A 264 -15.10 18.35 -1.60
CA ARG A 264 -16.13 19.12 -2.31
C ARG A 264 -15.81 20.61 -2.20
N ASP A 265 -16.67 21.45 -2.77
CA ASP A 265 -16.49 22.91 -2.66
C ASP A 265 -16.81 23.42 -1.25
N ALA A 266 -17.77 22.79 -0.58
CA ALA A 266 -18.19 23.15 0.78
C ALA A 266 -17.29 22.56 1.89
N VAL A 267 -16.54 21.48 1.60
CA VAL A 267 -15.67 20.80 2.58
C VAL A 267 -14.30 20.51 1.98
N LYS A 268 -13.26 21.02 2.64
CA LYS A 268 -11.85 20.74 2.31
C LYS A 268 -11.24 19.80 3.34
N LEU A 269 -10.39 18.89 2.89
CA LEU A 269 -9.67 17.97 3.77
C LEU A 269 -8.21 18.40 3.87
N ALA A 270 -7.78 18.76 5.08
CA ALA A 270 -6.41 19.15 5.36
C ALA A 270 -5.69 18.06 6.16
N PHE A 271 -4.75 17.37 5.53
CA PHE A 271 -3.94 16.35 6.19
C PHE A 271 -2.80 17.01 6.99
N VAL A 272 -3.04 17.26 8.28
CA VAL A 272 -2.07 17.89 9.19
C VAL A 272 -0.86 16.98 9.40
N HIS A 273 -1.10 15.68 9.55
CA HIS A 273 -0.04 14.69 9.68
C HIS A 273 -0.46 13.35 9.08
N ARG A 274 0.51 12.67 8.46
CA ARG A 274 0.35 11.33 7.88
C ARG A 274 1.59 10.53 8.22
N ALA A 275 1.43 9.41 8.91
CA ALA A 275 2.57 8.58 9.29
C ALA A 275 2.19 7.10 9.45
N VAL A 276 3.19 6.24 9.34
CA VAL A 276 3.06 4.80 9.56
C VAL A 276 3.36 4.46 11.03
N GLY A 277 2.65 3.47 11.56
CA GLY A 277 2.79 2.98 12.93
C GLY A 277 1.64 3.40 13.85
N GLY A 278 1.70 2.90 15.09
CA GLY A 278 0.70 3.16 16.13
C GLY A 278 0.50 4.63 16.45
N ILE A 279 -0.65 4.92 17.07
CA ILE A 279 -1.03 6.28 17.48
C ILE A 279 -0.35 6.60 18.83
N THR A 280 0.34 7.73 18.88
CA THR A 280 1.17 8.16 20.03
C THR A 280 0.62 9.41 20.72
N GLU A 281 1.08 9.71 21.94
CA GLU A 281 0.72 10.94 22.69
C GLU A 281 1.01 12.24 21.90
N ASN A 282 2.06 12.24 21.07
CA ASN A 282 2.38 13.37 20.20
C ASN A 282 1.33 13.57 19.10
N ASP A 283 0.78 12.48 18.56
CA ASP A 283 -0.29 12.54 17.56
C ASP A 283 -1.57 13.14 18.19
N ILE A 284 -1.88 12.77 19.45
CA ILE A 284 -3.00 13.33 20.22
C ILE A 284 -2.80 14.83 20.47
N THR A 285 -1.61 15.22 20.92
CA THR A 285 -1.29 16.63 21.20
C THR A 285 -1.42 17.49 19.95
N LEU A 286 -0.95 16.97 18.80
CA LEU A 286 -1.09 17.65 17.51
C LEU A 286 -2.55 17.76 17.08
N ALA A 287 -3.34 16.70 17.26
CA ALA A 287 -4.76 16.69 16.95
C ALA A 287 -5.54 17.70 17.82
N SER A 288 -5.28 17.75 19.13
CA SER A 288 -5.86 18.75 20.05
C SER A 288 -5.50 20.18 19.60
N ALA A 289 -4.22 20.45 19.33
CA ALA A 289 -3.76 21.79 18.95
C ALA A 289 -4.34 22.30 17.61
N THR A 290 -4.68 21.38 16.69
CA THR A 290 -5.17 21.71 15.35
C THR A 290 -6.65 21.42 15.14
N ASN A 291 -7.33 20.92 16.18
CA ASN A 291 -8.71 20.43 16.11
C ASN A 291 -8.91 19.41 14.98
N ALA A 292 -7.94 18.50 14.85
CA ALA A 292 -7.96 17.47 13.83
C ALA A 292 -8.62 16.19 14.35
N THR A 293 -9.40 15.52 13.50
CA THR A 293 -9.87 14.17 13.76
C THR A 293 -8.74 13.19 13.50
N LEU A 294 -8.51 12.28 14.45
CA LEU A 294 -7.46 11.30 14.35
C LEU A 294 -8.01 9.99 13.80
N ILE A 295 -7.47 9.55 12.67
CA ILE A 295 -7.89 8.34 11.98
C ILE A 295 -6.76 7.31 12.03
N GLY A 296 -7.05 6.13 12.58
CA GLY A 296 -6.16 4.98 12.57
C GLY A 296 -6.66 3.90 11.61
N PHE A 297 -5.86 3.52 10.61
CA PHE A 297 -6.16 2.39 9.73
C PHE A 297 -5.31 1.17 10.11
N ASN A 298 -5.94 0.09 10.55
CA ASN A 298 -5.28 -1.10 11.12
C ASN A 298 -4.32 -0.81 12.30
N VAL A 299 -4.43 0.36 12.91
CA VAL A 299 -3.63 0.76 14.08
C VAL A 299 -4.54 1.20 15.21
N ARG A 300 -4.10 0.91 16.43
CA ARG A 300 -4.81 1.27 17.66
C ARG A 300 -3.93 2.18 18.51
N PRO A 301 -4.52 3.11 19.29
CA PRO A 301 -3.76 3.90 20.26
C PRO A 301 -3.29 3.00 21.40
N ASP A 302 -2.10 3.30 21.91
CA ASP A 302 -1.66 2.73 23.17
C ASP A 302 -2.46 3.31 24.35
N ARG A 303 -2.30 2.72 25.53
CA ARG A 303 -3.05 3.13 26.73
C ARG A 303 -2.85 4.61 27.07
N LYS A 304 -1.61 5.11 26.96
CA LYS A 304 -1.30 6.51 27.31
C LYS A 304 -1.92 7.48 26.32
N ALA A 305 -1.84 7.16 25.02
CA ALA A 305 -2.47 7.94 23.97
C ALA A 305 -4.00 7.96 24.13
N ARG A 306 -4.62 6.84 24.53
CA ARG A 306 -6.06 6.79 24.83
C ARG A 306 -6.43 7.67 26.02
N ASP A 307 -5.73 7.50 27.14
CA ASP A 307 -5.97 8.30 28.37
C ASP A 307 -5.81 9.82 28.09
N LEU A 308 -4.82 10.20 27.27
CA LEU A 308 -4.62 11.59 26.87
C LEU A 308 -5.70 12.10 25.92
N ALA A 309 -6.18 11.27 25.00
CA ALA A 309 -7.24 11.65 24.06
C ALA A 309 -8.56 11.93 24.78
N ASP A 310 -8.89 11.14 25.82
CA ASP A 310 -10.06 11.36 26.65
C ASP A 310 -9.94 12.67 27.44
N ALA A 311 -8.75 12.96 27.98
CA ALA A 311 -8.48 14.19 28.72
C ALA A 311 -8.55 15.46 27.84
N GLU A 312 -8.02 15.37 26.61
CA GLU A 312 -7.98 16.47 25.63
C GLU A 312 -9.23 16.53 24.73
N GLN A 313 -10.17 15.60 24.89
CA GLN A 313 -11.36 15.45 24.06
C GLN A 313 -11.06 15.37 22.55
N VAL A 314 -10.02 14.61 22.22
CA VAL A 314 -9.61 14.32 20.84
C VAL A 314 -10.33 13.08 20.35
N GLU A 315 -11.06 13.22 19.24
CA GLU A 315 -11.78 12.12 18.62
C GLU A 315 -10.79 11.19 17.88
N ILE A 316 -10.79 9.91 18.25
CA ILE A 316 -10.01 8.86 17.59
C ILE A 316 -10.98 7.87 16.93
N ARG A 317 -10.87 7.71 15.62
CA ARG A 317 -11.61 6.69 14.86
C ARG A 317 -10.66 5.66 14.27
N THR A 318 -10.89 4.39 14.59
CA THR A 318 -10.08 3.28 14.06
C THR A 318 -10.86 2.43 13.07
N TYR A 319 -10.22 2.05 11.96
CA TYR A 319 -10.84 1.29 10.89
C TYR A 319 -9.95 0.16 10.41
N GLU A 320 -10.57 -0.94 10.00
CA GLU A 320 -9.89 -2.07 9.35
C GLU A 320 -10.29 -2.21 7.87
N ILE A 321 -11.36 -1.51 7.45
CA ILE A 321 -11.91 -1.59 6.10
C ILE A 321 -12.07 -0.18 5.54
N ILE A 322 -11.43 0.09 4.39
CA ILE A 322 -11.38 1.42 3.80
C ILE A 322 -12.77 1.95 3.43
N TYR A 323 -13.68 1.10 2.95
CA TYR A 323 -15.04 1.51 2.59
C TYR A 323 -15.84 2.03 3.78
N LYS A 324 -15.70 1.40 4.96
CA LYS A 324 -16.35 1.88 6.19
C LYS A 324 -15.82 3.26 6.60
N LEU A 325 -14.50 3.45 6.52
CA LEU A 325 -13.86 4.74 6.78
C LEU A 325 -14.42 5.83 5.85
N LEU A 326 -14.52 5.54 4.54
CA LEU A 326 -15.04 6.52 3.58
C LEU A 326 -16.51 6.83 3.82
N GLU A 327 -17.33 5.81 4.11
CA GLU A 327 -18.75 5.98 4.42
C GLU A 327 -18.98 6.83 5.67
N ASP A 328 -18.21 6.60 6.74
CA ASP A 328 -18.34 7.37 7.98
C ASP A 328 -17.99 8.84 7.79
N ILE A 329 -16.91 9.11 7.05
CA ILE A 329 -16.50 10.49 6.73
C ILE A 329 -17.51 11.16 5.80
N GLU A 330 -18.05 10.44 4.81
CA GLU A 330 -19.11 10.98 3.93
C GLU A 330 -20.40 11.27 4.71
N ARG A 331 -20.82 10.37 5.62
CA ARG A 331 -21.97 10.60 6.51
C ARG A 331 -21.75 11.81 7.41
N ALA A 332 -20.54 12.02 7.90
CA ALA A 332 -20.20 13.22 8.67
C ALA A 332 -20.38 14.50 7.86
N MET A 333 -19.91 14.51 6.61
CA MET A 333 -20.06 15.65 5.71
C MET A 333 -21.53 15.95 5.39
N VAL A 334 -22.40 14.94 5.38
CA VAL A 334 -23.84 15.06 5.07
C VAL A 334 -24.70 15.22 6.34
N GLY A 335 -24.11 15.17 7.54
CA GLY A 335 -24.81 15.37 8.82
C GLY A 335 -25.61 14.17 9.32
N LEU A 336 -25.27 12.96 8.88
CA LEU A 336 -25.97 11.71 9.20
C LEU A 336 -25.16 10.76 10.09
N LEU A 337 -24.19 11.28 10.85
CA LEU A 337 -23.40 10.46 11.78
C LEU A 337 -24.32 9.82 12.83
N ALA A 338 -24.30 8.49 12.90
CA ALA A 338 -24.92 7.74 13.99
C ALA A 338 -24.01 7.83 15.23
N PRO A 339 -24.57 7.90 16.46
CA PRO A 339 -23.77 7.90 17.68
C PRO A 339 -22.94 6.61 17.80
N GLU A 340 -21.69 6.74 18.25
CA GLU A 340 -20.80 5.58 18.47
C GLU A 340 -21.23 4.76 19.69
N TYR A 341 -21.11 3.44 19.58
CA TYR A 341 -21.29 2.51 20.70
C TYR A 341 -19.92 2.25 21.33
N GLU A 342 -19.80 2.62 22.61
CA GLU A 342 -18.58 2.42 23.41
C GLU A 342 -18.50 0.96 23.88
N GLU A 343 -17.48 0.22 23.44
CA GLU A 343 -17.20 -1.13 23.95
C GLU A 343 -16.48 -1.02 25.30
N VAL A 344 -17.26 -1.10 26.39
CA VAL A 344 -16.73 -1.15 27.75
C VAL A 344 -16.24 -2.56 28.06
N VAL A 345 -14.92 -2.74 28.17
CA VAL A 345 -14.33 -3.99 28.67
C VAL A 345 -14.67 -4.13 30.16
N THR A 346 -15.58 -5.04 30.48
CA THR A 346 -16.12 -5.24 31.84
C THR A 346 -15.31 -6.19 32.72
N GLY A 347 -14.15 -6.69 32.24
CA GLY A 347 -13.20 -7.43 33.06
C GLY A 347 -12.06 -8.07 32.26
N GLU A 348 -10.86 -8.06 32.83
CA GLU A 348 -9.75 -8.93 32.44
C GLU A 348 -9.68 -10.10 33.44
N ALA A 349 -9.47 -11.32 32.94
CA ALA A 349 -9.31 -12.54 33.74
C ALA A 349 -7.85 -12.95 33.85
#